data_AF-A0A2E0ES17-F1
#
_entry.id   AF-A0A2E0ES17-F1
#
_cell.length_a   1.000
_cell.length_b   1.000
_cell.length_c   1.000
_cell.angle_alpha   90.00
_cell.angle_beta   90.00
_cell.angle_gamma   90.00
#
_symmetry.space_group_name_H-M   'P 1'
#
loop_
_entity.id
_entity.type
_entity.pdbx_description
1 polymer ?
#
loop_
_entity_poly.entity_id
_entity_poly.type
_entity_poly.pdbx_seq_one_letter_code
_entity_poly.pdbx_strand_id
1 'polypeptide(L)'
;MFSIYTQKYRNFTHIIFLSLFLIKFINVLQNRIGFLQFLVWMLPLLIFYYFLNKLIVKTYQWFCFFLIIYFLFSSLRVFGTVPYWLDVLELLSICILFVHIMFGPKTIKSMN
;
A
#
# COMPACT_ATOMS: atom_id res chain seq x y z
N MET A 1 0.81 26.41 5.58
CA MET A 1 1.74 26.09 4.47
C MET A 1 2.49 24.83 4.88
N PHE A 2 2.29 23.69 4.21
CA PHE A 2 2.99 22.44 4.56
C PHE A 2 4.50 22.60 4.29
N SER A 3 5.35 22.06 5.17
CA SER A 3 6.81 22.09 4.97
C SER A 3 7.18 21.26 3.74
N ILE A 4 8.23 21.63 3.01
CA ILE A 4 8.70 20.91 1.81
C ILE A 4 8.90 19.41 2.08
N TYR A 5 9.35 19.05 3.29
CA TYR A 5 9.54 17.67 3.73
C TYR A 5 8.22 16.89 3.86
N THR A 6 7.18 17.51 4.43
CA THR A 6 5.84 16.88 4.52
C THR A 6 5.23 16.64 3.14
N GLN A 7 5.42 17.60 2.21
CA GLN A 7 4.94 17.46 0.84
C GLN A 7 5.65 16.32 0.10
N LYS A 8 6.97 16.20 0.25
CA LYS A 8 7.76 15.12 -0.34
C LYS A 8 7.33 13.74 0.17
N TYR A 9 7.12 13.62 1.49
CA TYR A 9 6.64 12.37 2.10
C TYR A 9 5.26 11.97 1.58
N ARG A 10 4.32 12.92 1.52
CA ARG A 10 2.97 12.67 0.97
C ARG A 10 3.03 12.27 -0.50
N ASN A 11 3.79 12.98 -1.33
CA ASN A 11 3.97 12.64 -2.75
C ASN A 11 4.52 11.23 -2.93
N PHE A 12 5.52 10.83 -2.14
CA PHE A 12 6.06 9.47 -2.21
C PHE A 12 5.01 8.42 -1.82
N THR A 13 4.19 8.73 -0.80
CA THR A 13 3.07 7.88 -0.39
C THR A 13 2.05 7.73 -1.52
N HIS A 14 1.67 8.84 -2.19
CA HIS A 14 0.76 8.85 -3.33
C HIS A 14 1.26 7.97 -4.48
N ILE A 15 2.55 8.07 -4.81
CA ILE A 15 3.16 7.28 -5.88
C ILE A 15 3.07 5.78 -5.58
N ILE A 16 3.38 5.36 -4.35
CA ILE A 16 3.33 3.94 -3.98
C ILE A 16 1.88 3.41 -3.96
N PHE A 17 0.92 4.21 -3.49
CA PHE A 17 -0.50 3.82 -3.55
C PHE A 17 -0.99 3.69 -4.99
N LEU A 18 -0.61 4.62 -5.86
CA LEU A 18 -0.95 4.57 -7.27
C LEU A 18 -0.33 3.34 -7.95
N SER A 19 0.93 3.00 -7.65
CA SER A 19 1.57 1.81 -8.22
C SER A 19 0.85 0.52 -7.81
N LEU A 20 0.49 0.38 -6.52
CA LEU A 20 -0.29 -0.76 -6.03
C LEU A 20 -1.67 -0.85 -6.68
N PHE A 21 -2.34 0.29 -6.82
CA PHE A 21 -3.63 0.35 -7.50
C PHE A 21 -3.52 -0.13 -8.95
N LEU A 22 -2.54 0.39 -9.69
CA LEU A 22 -2.31 0.01 -11.09
C LEU A 22 -1.99 -1.48 -11.24
N ILE A 23 -1.12 -2.03 -10.38
CA ILE A 23 -0.81 -3.47 -10.41
C ILE A 23 -2.07 -4.32 -10.19
N LYS A 24 -2.88 -3.99 -9.18
CA LYS A 24 -4.15 -4.69 -8.93
C LYS A 24 -5.14 -4.53 -10.07
N PHE A 25 -5.22 -3.34 -10.67
CA PHE A 25 -6.10 -3.08 -11.80
C PHE A 25 -5.71 -3.88 -13.04
N ILE A 26 -4.41 -3.97 -13.36
CA ILE A 26 -3.90 -4.81 -14.46
C ILE A 26 -4.23 -6.29 -14.19
N ASN A 27 -4.10 -6.75 -12.95
CA ASN A 27 -4.48 -8.12 -12.58
C ASN A 27 -5.99 -8.42 -12.80
N VAL A 28 -6.87 -7.41 -12.64
CA VAL A 28 -8.29 -7.54 -12.98
C VAL A 28 -8.50 -7.59 -14.50
N LEU A 29 -7.83 -6.73 -15.27
CA LEU A 29 -7.91 -6.74 -16.73
C LEU A 29 -7.46 -8.07 -17.34
N GLN A 30 -6.49 -8.74 -16.71
CA GLN A 30 -6.02 -10.07 -17.10
C GLN A 30 -6.90 -11.22 -16.56
N ASN A 31 -8.05 -10.93 -15.94
CA ASN A 31 -8.95 -11.89 -15.30
C ASN A 31 -8.27 -12.79 -14.24
N ARG A 32 -7.13 -12.37 -13.67
CA ARG A 32 -6.43 -13.11 -12.60
C ARG A 32 -7.06 -12.88 -11.24
N ILE A 33 -7.71 -11.73 -11.05
CA ILE A 33 -8.44 -11.37 -9.83
C ILE A 33 -9.87 -11.03 -10.21
N GLY A 34 -10.85 -11.60 -9.50
CA GLY A 34 -12.25 -11.28 -9.73
C GLY A 34 -12.55 -9.81 -9.36
N PHE A 35 -13.43 -9.16 -10.12
CA PHE A 35 -13.80 -7.76 -9.89
C PHE A 35 -14.31 -7.49 -8.45
N LEU A 36 -15.08 -8.42 -7.89
CA LEU A 36 -15.55 -8.32 -6.49
C LEU A 36 -14.38 -8.36 -5.49
N GLN A 37 -13.42 -9.28 -5.69
CA GLN A 37 -12.23 -9.38 -4.84
C GLN A 37 -11.41 -8.10 -4.90
N PHE A 38 -11.26 -7.53 -6.10
CA PHE A 38 -10.60 -6.24 -6.27
C PHE A 38 -11.28 -5.13 -5.46
N LEU A 39 -12.60 -4.99 -5.53
CA LEU A 39 -13.34 -3.98 -4.77
C LEU A 39 -13.18 -4.15 -3.25
N VAL A 40 -13.31 -5.37 -2.75
CA VAL A 40 -13.15 -5.69 -1.32
C VAL A 40 -11.75 -5.31 -0.83
N TRP A 41 -10.71 -5.57 -1.63
CA TRP A 41 -9.34 -5.20 -1.30
C TRP A 41 -9.00 -3.74 -1.57
N MET A 42 -9.76 -3.03 -2.39
CA MET A 42 -9.53 -1.60 -2.63
C MET A 42 -10.13 -0.71 -1.55
N LEU A 43 -11.24 -1.11 -0.96
CA LEU A 43 -11.93 -0.35 0.08
C LEU A 43 -11.04 -0.02 1.30
N PRO A 44 -10.39 -1.01 1.97
CA PRO A 44 -9.50 -0.73 3.09
C PRO A 44 -8.34 0.18 2.68
N LEU A 45 -7.72 -0.06 1.51
CA LEU A 45 -6.62 0.76 1.01
C LEU A 45 -7.03 2.23 0.85
N LEU A 46 -8.20 2.50 0.28
CA LEU A 46 -8.72 3.87 0.10
C LEU A 46 -9.04 4.56 1.42
N ILE A 47 -9.65 3.83 2.36
CA ILE A 47 -9.96 4.36 3.70
C ILE A 47 -8.66 4.76 4.41
N PHE A 48 -7.66 3.88 4.46
CA PHE A 48 -6.37 4.18 5.07
C PHE A 48 -5.64 5.31 4.34
N TYR A 49 -5.65 5.32 3.01
CA TYR A 49 -5.07 6.39 2.20
C TYR A 49 -5.61 7.78 2.59
N TYR A 50 -6.92 7.91 2.81
CA TYR A 50 -7.51 9.15 3.28
C TYR A 50 -6.97 9.59 4.65
N PHE A 51 -6.90 8.67 5.61
CA PHE A 51 -6.43 8.98 6.96
C PHE A 51 -4.92 9.22 7.05
N LEU A 52 -4.11 8.52 6.25
CA LEU A 52 -2.65 8.74 6.16
C LEU A 52 -2.34 10.15 5.65
N ASN A 53 -3.14 10.68 4.74
CA ASN A 53 -2.99 12.06 4.27
C ASN A 53 -3.24 13.12 5.36
N LYS A 54 -3.91 12.74 6.46
CA LYS A 54 -4.08 13.58 7.64
C LYS A 54 -2.95 13.45 8.66
N LEU A 55 -1.90 12.66 8.36
CA LEU A 55 -0.73 12.42 9.21
C LEU A 55 -1.09 11.91 10.63
N ILE A 56 -2.19 11.16 10.75
CA ILE A 56 -2.64 10.61 12.04
C ILE A 56 -1.77 9.41 12.41
N VAL A 57 -0.89 9.55 13.40
CA VAL A 57 0.10 8.52 13.79
C VAL A 57 -0.53 7.13 14.04
N LYS A 58 -1.66 7.06 14.73
CA LYS A 58 -2.37 5.78 15.00
C LYS A 58 -2.77 5.06 13.71
N THR A 59 -3.13 5.80 12.66
CA THR A 59 -3.51 5.23 11.37
C THR A 59 -2.34 4.52 10.70
N TYR A 60 -1.11 5.04 10.81
CA TYR A 60 0.08 4.38 10.25
C TYR A 60 0.31 3.00 10.86
N GLN A 61 0.18 2.89 12.18
CA GLN A 61 0.33 1.61 12.88
C GLN A 61 -0.76 0.61 12.49
N TRP A 62 -2.03 1.02 12.48
CA TRP A 62 -3.13 0.17 12.01
C TRP A 62 -2.95 -0.27 10.57
N PHE A 63 -2.46 0.63 9.71
CA PHE A 63 -2.23 0.31 8.31
C PHE A 63 -1.11 -0.71 8.12
N CYS A 64 -0.04 -0.66 8.94
CA CYS A 64 0.99 -1.70 8.94
C CYS A 64 0.41 -3.09 9.21
N PHE A 65 -0.53 -3.24 10.14
CA PHE A 65 -1.20 -4.53 10.38
C PHE A 65 -1.99 -5.00 9.15
N PHE A 66 -2.73 -4.10 8.50
CA PHE A 66 -3.43 -4.44 7.26
C PHE A 66 -2.47 -4.84 6.14
N LEU A 67 -1.34 -4.13 5.98
CA LEU A 67 -0.33 -4.48 4.97
C LEU A 67 0.29 -5.86 5.20
N ILE A 68 0.44 -6.31 6.44
CA ILE A 68 0.89 -7.69 6.75
C ILE A 68 -0.10 -8.72 6.22
N ILE A 69 -1.41 -8.47 6.36
CA ILE A 69 -2.44 -9.36 5.80
C ILE A 69 -2.32 -9.40 4.27
N TYR A 70 -2.15 -8.25 3.62
CA TYR A 70 -1.95 -8.19 2.16
C TYR A 70 -0.68 -8.92 1.73
N PHE A 71 0.41 -8.75 2.49
CA PHE A 71 1.65 -9.45 2.27
C PHE A 71 1.46 -10.96 2.30
N LEU A 72 0.74 -11.50 3.29
CA LEU A 72 0.47 -12.93 3.43
C LEU A 72 -0.26 -13.49 2.18
N PHE A 73 -1.31 -12.81 1.71
CA PHE A 73 -2.02 -13.24 0.50
C PHE A 73 -1.14 -13.14 -0.74
N SER A 74 -0.37 -12.07 -0.88
CA SER A 74 0.53 -11.90 -2.03
C SER A 74 1.66 -12.92 -2.04
N SER A 75 2.25 -13.23 -0.87
CA SER A 75 3.33 -14.22 -0.76
C SER A 75 2.84 -15.63 -1.09
N LEU A 76 1.61 -15.98 -0.69
CA LEU A 76 1.02 -17.28 -1.05
C LEU A 76 0.86 -17.44 -2.56
N ARG A 77 0.49 -16.38 -3.29
CA ARG A 77 0.42 -16.44 -4.76
C ARG A 77 1.80 -16.56 -5.39
N VAL A 78 2.78 -15.77 -4.92
CA VAL A 78 4.13 -15.78 -5.50
C VAL A 78 4.86 -17.10 -5.26
N PHE A 79 4.80 -17.65 -4.05
CA PHE A 79 5.58 -18.82 -3.66
C PHE A 79 4.77 -20.14 -3.67
N GLY A 80 3.45 -20.07 -3.49
CA GLY A 80 2.58 -21.24 -3.38
C GLY A 80 1.81 -21.59 -4.66
N THR A 81 1.86 -20.74 -5.70
CA THR A 81 1.19 -21.01 -6.99
C THR A 81 2.15 -20.78 -8.15
N VAL A 82 1.69 -20.94 -9.40
CA VAL A 82 2.51 -20.66 -10.59
C VAL A 82 2.92 -19.18 -10.58
N PRO A 83 4.22 -18.88 -10.41
CA PRO A 83 4.67 -17.51 -10.21
C PRO A 83 4.41 -16.68 -11.46
N TYR A 84 3.93 -15.46 -11.25
CA TYR A 84 3.74 -14.47 -12.30
C TYR A 84 4.39 -13.16 -11.90
N TRP A 85 5.01 -12.50 -12.87
CA TRP A 85 5.82 -11.30 -12.62
C TRP A 85 5.02 -10.16 -11.97
N LEU A 86 3.71 -10.00 -12.28
CA LEU A 86 2.87 -9.01 -11.60
C LEU A 86 2.65 -9.34 -10.11
N ASP A 87 2.59 -10.63 -9.74
CA ASP A 87 2.42 -11.03 -8.34
C ASP A 87 3.70 -10.69 -7.54
N VAL A 88 4.87 -10.83 -8.16
CA VAL A 88 6.17 -10.41 -7.58
C VAL A 88 6.24 -8.89 -7.43
N LEU A 89 5.79 -8.13 -8.44
CA LEU A 89 5.73 -6.67 -8.38
C LEU A 89 4.74 -6.17 -7.31
N GLU A 90 3.61 -6.85 -7.14
CA GLU A 90 2.64 -6.54 -6.07
C GLU A 90 3.29 -6.75 -4.71
N LEU A 91 3.95 -7.89 -4.50
CA LEU A 91 4.65 -8.21 -3.26
C LEU A 91 5.74 -7.18 -2.93
N LEU A 92 6.60 -6.83 -3.90
CA LEU A 92 7.62 -5.80 -3.72
C LEU A 92 7.03 -4.44 -3.37
N SER A 93 5.94 -4.05 -4.04
CA SER A 93 5.25 -2.78 -3.76
C SER A 93 4.65 -2.76 -2.36
N ILE A 94 4.09 -3.88 -1.88
CA ILE A 94 3.60 -4.01 -0.50
C ILE A 94 4.76 -3.85 0.49
N CYS A 95 5.91 -4.49 0.26
CA CYS A 95 7.09 -4.37 1.12
C CYS A 95 7.60 -2.93 1.19
N ILE A 96 7.73 -2.25 0.05
CA ILE A 96 8.17 -0.84 -0.01
C ILE A 96 7.17 0.04 0.75
N LEU A 97 5.86 -0.14 0.53
CA LEU A 97 4.84 0.60 1.25
C LEU A 97 4.91 0.35 2.75
N PHE A 98 5.04 -0.91 3.16
CA PHE A 98 5.13 -1.28 4.58
C PHE A 98 6.27 -0.56 5.27
N VAL A 99 7.48 -0.59 4.70
CA VAL A 99 8.66 0.09 5.28
C VAL A 99 8.43 1.60 5.33
N HIS A 100 7.91 2.20 4.26
CA HIS A 100 7.63 3.64 4.20
C HIS A 100 6.61 4.10 5.25
N ILE A 101 5.54 3.32 5.48
CA ILE A 101 4.51 3.61 6.47
C ILE A 101 5.01 3.32 7.89
N MET A 102 5.80 2.26 8.09
CA MET A 102 6.40 1.91 9.38
C MET A 102 7.26 3.05 9.93
N PHE A 103 8.01 3.73 9.07
CA PHE A 103 8.80 4.90 9.48
C PHE A 103 7.97 6.19 9.60
N GLY A 104 6.74 6.22 9.08
CA GLY A 104 5.84 7.37 9.07
C GLY A 104 5.72 8.12 10.41
N PRO A 105 5.43 7.44 11.54
CA PRO A 105 5.38 8.08 12.86
C PRO A 105 6.63 8.86 13.23
N LYS A 106 7.82 8.30 12.93
CA LYS A 106 9.11 8.94 13.20
C LYS A 106 9.30 10.16 12.30
N THR A 107 8.97 10.04 11.01
CA THR A 107 9.07 11.15 10.05
C THR A 107 8.14 12.30 10.43
N ILE A 108 6.89 12.01 10.81
CA ILE A 108 5.91 13.01 11.26
C ILE A 108 6.42 13.74 12.51
N LYS A 109 6.95 13.00 13.50
CA LYS A 109 7.53 13.61 14.70
C LYS A 109 8.71 14.53 14.38
N SER A 110 9.55 14.20 13.40
CA SER A 110 10.68 15.05 13.00
C SER A 110 10.27 16.30 12.19
N MET A 111 9.04 16.33 11.67
CA MET A 111 8.50 17.43 10.88
C MET A 111 7.73 18.46 11.72
N ASN A 112 7.31 18.08 12.94
CA ASN A 112 6.69 18.94 13.94
C ASN A 112 7.74 19.49 14.90
#